data_AF-A0A0A9WH98-F1
#
_entry.id   AF-A0A0A9WH98-F1
#
_cell.length_a   1.000
_cell.length_b   1.000
_cell.length_c   1.000
_cell.angle_alpha   90.00
_cell.angle_beta   90.00
_cell.angle_gamma   90.00
#
_symmetry.space_group_name_H-M   'P 1'
#
loop_
_entity.id
_entity.type
_entity.pdbx_description
1 polymer ?
#
loop_
_entity_poly.entity_id
_entity_poly.type
_entity_poly.pdbx_seq_one_letter_code
_entity_poly.pdbx_strand_id
1 'polypeptide(L)'
;MYGLQWLRRLIRRNTSPIEETTAHKWKQRLSIAYMLLAWNAFGFVAYSWYKGRGDWADYYGFKTEEDKNMPNNEYFARTIGRPGTTKLITMRGFSVVDTKDFDYEAEKEKERQLATEQRPLNMEEKIARKRRLIEAELARIQAEEAENSQ
;
A
#
# COMPACT_ATOMS: atom_id res chain seq x y z
N MET A 1 -24.85 21.51 -0.80
CA MET A 1 -23.71 22.29 -0.24
C MET A 1 -24.01 22.57 1.24
N TYR A 2 -23.82 21.58 2.11
CA TYR A 2 -24.21 21.65 3.53
C TYR A 2 -22.96 21.79 4.41
N GLY A 3 -22.30 22.95 4.33
CA GLY A 3 -21.12 23.25 5.15
C GLY A 3 -21.52 23.91 6.47
N LEU A 4 -21.32 23.21 7.59
CA LEU A 4 -21.10 23.74 8.95
C LEU A 4 -21.98 24.95 9.37
N GLN A 5 -23.28 24.92 9.08
CA GLN A 5 -24.19 26.00 9.48
C GLN A 5 -24.22 26.20 11.00
N TRP A 6 -24.06 25.12 11.77
CA TRP A 6 -23.96 25.15 13.23
C TRP A 6 -22.74 25.96 13.69
N LEU A 7 -21.60 25.82 13.02
CA LEU A 7 -20.36 26.52 13.37
C LEU A 7 -20.50 28.01 13.05
N ARG A 8 -21.06 28.35 11.89
CA ARG A 8 -21.36 29.75 11.54
C ARG A 8 -22.32 30.37 12.55
N ARG A 9 -23.32 29.61 13.01
CA ARG A 9 -24.30 30.06 14.02
C ARG A 9 -23.66 30.24 15.39
N LEU A 10 -22.75 29.34 15.78
CA LEU A 10 -21.98 29.42 17.03
C LEU A 10 -21.05 30.64 17.03
N ILE A 11 -20.27 30.81 15.96
CA ILE A 11 -19.36 31.95 15.80
C ILE A 11 -20.15 33.26 15.85
N ARG A 12 -21.26 33.36 15.11
CA ARG A 12 -22.10 34.58 15.10
C ARG A 12 -22.82 34.85 16.42
N ARG A 13 -23.12 33.81 17.21
CA ARG A 13 -23.77 33.94 18.53
C ARG A 13 -22.77 34.33 19.62
N ASN A 14 -21.49 34.02 19.45
CA ASN A 14 -20.44 34.30 20.43
C ASN A 14 -19.52 35.47 20.05
N THR A 15 -19.63 36.02 18.84
CA THR A 15 -18.77 37.12 18.35
C THR A 15 -19.63 38.35 18.06
N SER A 16 -19.33 39.47 18.70
CA SER A 16 -19.92 40.77 18.38
C SER A 16 -19.40 41.30 17.03
N PRO A 17 -20.14 42.17 16.33
CA PRO A 17 -19.63 42.87 15.15
C PRO A 17 -18.33 43.60 15.51
N ILE A 18 -17.24 43.26 14.83
CA ILE A 18 -15.92 43.83 15.09
C ILE A 18 -15.79 45.12 14.26
N GLU A 19 -15.40 46.22 14.91
CA GLU A 19 -15.07 47.47 14.22
C GLU A 19 -13.93 47.27 13.20
N GLU A 20 -14.00 47.96 12.07
CA GLU A 20 -13.10 47.77 10.93
C GLU A 20 -11.61 47.88 11.29
N THR A 21 -11.27 48.86 12.14
CA THR A 21 -9.90 49.10 12.61
C THR A 21 -9.37 47.95 13.47
N THR A 22 -10.24 47.35 14.29
CA THR A 22 -9.91 46.22 15.16
C THR A 22 -9.79 44.94 14.35
N ALA A 23 -10.65 44.76 13.34
CA ALA A 23 -10.59 43.61 12.43
C ALA A 23 -9.26 43.57 11.66
N HIS A 24 -8.78 44.72 11.15
CA HIS A 24 -7.50 44.81 10.47
C HIS A 24 -6.32 44.41 11.37
N LYS A 25 -6.29 44.87 12.63
CA LYS A 25 -5.25 44.51 13.61
C LYS A 25 -5.25 43.00 13.88
N TRP A 26 -6.42 42.41 14.10
CA TRP A 26 -6.54 40.97 14.35
C TRP A 26 -6.16 40.13 13.14
N LYS A 27 -6.52 40.55 11.93
CA LYS A 27 -6.09 39.88 10.69
C LYS A 27 -4.56 39.82 10.58
N GLN A 28 -3.88 40.93 10.84
CA GLN A 28 -2.41 40.98 10.78
C GLN A 28 -1.76 40.09 11.85
N ARG A 29 -2.28 40.11 13.08
CA ARG A 29 -1.80 39.25 14.17
C ARG A 29 -1.98 37.77 13.86
N LEU A 30 -3.16 37.39 13.36
CA LEU A 30 -3.44 36.01 12.95
C LEU A 30 -2.56 35.56 11.79
N SER A 31 -2.26 36.46 10.85
CA SER A 31 -1.35 36.14 9.74
C SER A 31 0.08 35.89 10.23
N ILE A 32 0.58 36.69 11.18
CA ILE A 32 1.90 36.47 11.79
C ILE A 32 1.93 35.17 12.59
N ALA A 33 0.89 34.92 13.40
CA ALA A 33 0.77 33.67 14.16
C ALA A 33 0.74 32.47 13.22
N TYR A 34 -0.05 32.54 12.14
CA TYR A 34 -0.12 31.51 11.12
C TYR A 34 1.24 31.26 10.47
N MET A 35 1.98 32.32 10.09
CA MET A 35 3.31 32.21 9.52
C MET A 35 4.28 31.50 10.47
N LEU A 36 4.30 31.87 11.75
CA LEU A 36 5.17 31.23 12.75
C LEU A 36 4.80 29.75 12.94
N LEU A 37 3.52 29.43 13.05
CA LEU A 37 3.06 28.05 13.21
C LEU A 37 3.37 27.21 11.97
N ALA A 38 3.09 27.74 10.78
CA ALA A 38 3.39 27.07 9.52
C ALA A 38 4.89 26.85 9.34
N TRP A 39 5.72 27.82 9.73
CA TRP A 39 7.18 27.68 9.68
C TRP A 39 7.69 26.59 10.62
N ASN A 40 7.15 26.51 11.84
CA ASN A 40 7.49 25.46 12.79
C ASN A 40 7.02 24.08 12.29
N ALA A 41 5.81 23.98 11.76
CA ALA A 41 5.30 22.75 11.17
C ALA A 41 6.14 22.31 9.96
N PHE A 42 6.54 23.26 9.11
CA PHE A 42 7.45 23.00 7.99
C PHE A 42 8.79 22.45 8.46
N GLY A 43 9.40 23.08 9.48
CA GLY A 43 10.65 22.59 10.08
C GLY A 43 10.52 21.17 10.64
N PHE A 44 9.40 20.86 11.30
CA PHE A 44 9.13 19.52 11.81
C PHE A 44 9.02 18.47 10.70
N VAL A 45 8.36 18.80 9.59
CA VAL A 45 8.25 17.93 8.41
C VAL A 45 9.64 17.72 7.78
N ALA A 46 10.41 18.79 7.58
CA ALA A 46 11.76 18.71 7.03
C ALA A 46 12.69 17.85 7.90
N TYR A 47 12.61 18.00 9.23
CA TYR A 47 13.36 17.18 10.18
C TYR A 47 12.94 15.71 10.14
N SER A 48 11.64 15.44 10.05
CA SER A 48 11.11 14.08 9.93
C SER A 48 11.60 13.40 8.65
N TRP A 49 11.64 14.15 7.54
CA TRP A 49 12.23 13.69 6.29
C TRP A 49 13.72 13.38 6.44
N TYR A 50 14.49 14.29 7.02
CA TYR A 50 15.93 14.11 7.23
C TYR A 50 16.26 12.84 8.04
N LYS A 51 15.43 12.53 9.05
CA LYS A 51 15.57 11.30 9.85
C LYS A 51 15.10 10.02 9.15
N GLY A 52 14.74 10.08 7.86
CA GLY A 52 14.24 8.92 7.12
C GLY A 52 12.81 8.52 7.51
N ARG A 53 12.09 9.35 8.26
CA ARG A 53 10.69 9.12 8.66
C ARG A 53 9.70 9.78 7.69
N GLY A 54 10.12 9.98 6.44
CA GLY A 54 9.28 10.55 5.40
C GLY A 54 8.10 9.64 5.05
N ASP A 55 8.27 8.32 5.18
CA ASP A 55 7.18 7.36 5.09
C ASP A 55 6.62 7.06 6.49
N TRP A 56 5.57 7.81 6.86
CA TRP A 56 4.89 7.62 8.13
C TRP A 56 4.19 6.26 8.22
N ALA A 57 3.70 5.71 7.10
CA ALA A 57 3.01 4.43 7.10
C ALA A 57 3.98 3.27 7.39
N ASP A 58 5.19 3.33 6.85
CA ASP A 58 6.25 2.37 7.16
C ASP A 58 6.70 2.47 8.62
N TYR A 59 6.92 3.69 9.12
CA TYR A 59 7.38 3.90 10.50
C TYR A 59 6.42 3.34 11.55
N TYR A 60 5.11 3.44 11.33
CA TYR A 60 4.11 2.91 12.26
C TYR A 60 3.74 1.44 12.00
N GLY A 61 4.41 0.77 11.05
CA GLY A 61 4.23 -0.66 10.77
C GLY A 61 2.93 -0.99 10.04
N PHE A 62 2.33 -0.03 9.34
CA PHE A 62 1.11 -0.26 8.56
C PHE A 62 1.37 -0.91 7.20
N LYS A 63 2.63 -0.96 6.74
CA LYS A 63 3.02 -1.63 5.49
C LYS A 63 3.58 -3.03 5.77
N THR A 64 3.09 -4.01 5.04
CA THR A 64 3.68 -5.36 5.02
C THR A 64 5.06 -5.32 4.34
N GLU A 65 5.93 -6.31 4.58
CA GLU A 65 7.26 -6.34 3.94
C GLU A 65 7.17 -6.43 2.41
N GLU A 66 6.12 -7.06 1.90
CA GLU A 66 5.82 -7.13 0.46
C GLU A 66 5.47 -5.74 -0.10
N ASP A 67 4.65 -4.96 0.61
CA ASP A 67 4.27 -3.61 0.20
C ASP A 67 5.44 -2.62 0.23
N LYS A 68 6.44 -2.85 1.09
CA LYS A 68 7.64 -2.01 1.20
C LYS A 68 8.56 -2.13 -0.01
N ASN A 69 8.68 -3.35 -0.54
CA ASN A 69 9.55 -3.66 -1.67
C ASN A 69 8.89 -3.43 -3.03
N MET A 70 7.55 -3.23 -3.04
CA MET A 70 6.79 -2.98 -4.25
C MET A 70 7.05 -1.57 -4.80
N PRO A 71 7.21 -1.41 -6.12
CA PRO A 71 7.26 -0.08 -6.69
C PRO A 71 5.90 0.62 -6.51
N ASN A 72 5.96 1.91 -6.18
CA ASN A 72 4.80 2.68 -5.74
C ASN A 72 3.64 2.70 -6.76
N ASN A 73 3.95 2.66 -8.06
CA ASN A 73 2.97 2.58 -9.14
C ASN A 73 2.16 1.27 -9.11
N GLU A 74 2.79 0.13 -8.82
CA GLU A 74 2.14 -1.17 -8.67
C GLU A 74 1.31 -1.22 -7.40
N TYR A 75 1.84 -0.69 -6.30
CA TYR A 75 1.08 -0.55 -5.05
C TYR A 75 -0.20 0.25 -5.28
N PHE A 76 -0.10 1.42 -5.94
CA PHE A 76 -1.28 2.22 -6.27
C PHE A 76 -2.23 1.50 -7.21
N ALA A 77 -1.73 0.78 -8.22
CA ALA A 77 -2.58 0.00 -9.13
C ALA A 77 -3.41 -1.05 -8.38
N ARG A 78 -2.80 -1.75 -7.40
CA ARG A 78 -3.49 -2.70 -6.52
C ARG A 78 -4.55 -2.03 -5.66
N THR A 79 -4.23 -0.88 -5.04
CA THR A 79 -5.18 -0.16 -4.19
C THR A 79 -6.41 0.36 -4.96
N ILE A 80 -6.23 0.75 -6.23
CA ILE A 80 -7.32 1.23 -7.08
C ILE A 80 -8.22 0.07 -7.53
N GLY A 81 -7.66 -1.13 -7.72
CA GLY A 81 -8.42 -2.34 -8.02
C GLY A 81 -9.23 -2.24 -9.32
N ARG A 82 -8.72 -1.51 -10.32
CA ARG A 82 -9.41 -1.33 -11.60
C ARG A 82 -9.35 -2.64 -12.42
N PRO A 83 -10.49 -3.15 -12.92
CA PRO A 83 -10.48 -4.32 -13.80
C PRO A 83 -9.89 -3.98 -15.18
N GLY A 84 -9.10 -4.89 -15.73
CA GLY A 84 -8.47 -4.80 -17.06
C GLY A 84 -7.02 -4.33 -17.04
N THR A 85 -6.44 -4.19 -18.24
CA THR A 85 -5.03 -3.82 -18.44
C THR A 85 -4.81 -2.33 -18.20
N THR A 86 -4.00 -2.01 -17.19
CA THR A 86 -3.57 -0.65 -16.87
C THR A 86 -2.11 -0.49 -17.20
N LYS A 87 -1.77 0.54 -17.97
CA LYS A 87 -0.37 0.91 -18.24
C LYS A 87 0.20 1.66 -17.04
N LEU A 88 1.17 1.04 -16.37
CA LEU A 88 1.98 1.68 -15.34
C LEU A 88 3.16 2.37 -16.00
N ILE A 89 3.24 3.68 -15.81
CA ILE A 89 4.30 4.50 -16.37
C ILE A 89 5.15 5.00 -15.22
N THR A 90 6.43 4.60 -15.22
CA THR A 90 7.40 5.10 -14.25
C THR A 90 8.13 6.28 -14.88
N MET A 91 7.90 7.48 -14.33
CA MET A 91 8.61 8.69 -14.75
C MET A 91 9.74 9.00 -13.76
N ARG A 92 10.91 9.38 -14.28
CA ARG A 92 12.01 9.91 -13.48
C ARG A 92 12.39 11.28 -14.02
N GLY A 93 12.18 12.32 -13.21
CA GLY A 93 12.31 13.70 -13.67
C GLY A 93 11.32 14.00 -14.80
N PHE A 94 11.83 14.28 -16.00
CA PHE A 94 11.03 14.58 -17.20
C PHE A 94 11.01 13.46 -18.26
N SER A 95 11.66 12.32 -17.99
CA SER A 95 11.72 11.19 -18.93
C SER A 95 10.88 10.00 -18.44
N VAL A 96 10.24 9.30 -19.37
CA VAL A 96 9.62 7.99 -19.12
C VAL A 96 10.73 6.95 -19.07
N VAL A 97 10.84 6.25 -17.95
CA VAL A 97 11.89 5.25 -17.70
C VAL A 97 11.40 3.86 -18.00
N ASP A 98 10.18 3.55 -17.59
CA ASP A 98 9.64 2.20 -17.74
C ASP A 98 8.13 2.26 -17.97
N THR A 99 7.64 1.33 -18.79
CA THR A 99 6.22 1.15 -19.06
C THR A 99 5.90 -0.32 -18.90
N LYS A 100 5.06 -0.64 -17.91
CA LYS A 100 4.63 -1.99 -17.59
C LYS A 100 3.12 -2.11 -17.77
N ASP A 101 2.68 -3.13 -18.48
CA ASP A 101 1.26 -3.48 -18.50
C ASP A 101 0.94 -4.28 -17.23
N PHE A 102 -0.02 -3.78 -16.45
CA PHE A 102 -0.48 -4.37 -15.20
C PHE A 102 -1.93 -4.81 -15.35
N ASP A 103 -2.21 -6.09 -15.13
CA ASP A 103 -3.56 -6.62 -15.11
C ASP A 103 -3.88 -7.09 -13.68
N TYR A 104 -4.77 -6.35 -13.03
CA TYR A 104 -5.12 -6.56 -11.63
C TYR A 104 -5.71 -7.96 -11.37
N GLU A 105 -6.56 -8.47 -12.26
CA GLU A 105 -7.22 -9.77 -12.04
C GLU A 105 -6.22 -10.92 -12.21
N ALA A 106 -5.39 -10.86 -13.25
CA ALA A 106 -4.34 -11.85 -13.47
C ALA A 106 -3.33 -11.89 -12.30
N GLU A 107 -3.01 -10.74 -11.71
CA GLU A 107 -2.08 -10.68 -10.59
C GLU A 107 -2.70 -11.21 -9.30
N LYS A 108 -3.96 -10.89 -9.04
CA LYS A 108 -4.74 -11.44 -7.93
C LYS A 108 -4.95 -12.95 -8.04
N GLU A 109 -5.06 -13.49 -9.25
CA GLU A 109 -5.12 -14.94 -9.49
C GLU A 109 -3.78 -15.62 -9.18
N LYS A 110 -2.66 -15.03 -9.61
CA LYS A 110 -1.32 -15.52 -9.26
C LYS A 110 -1.11 -15.55 -7.74
N GLU A 111 -1.54 -14.50 -7.03
CA GLU A 111 -1.45 -14.46 -5.56
C GLU A 111 -2.28 -15.57 -4.92
N ARG A 112 -3.49 -15.84 -5.43
CA ARG A 112 -4.31 -16.97 -4.96
C ARG A 112 -3.66 -18.32 -5.24
N GLN A 113 -3.05 -18.50 -6.41
CA GLN A 113 -2.34 -19.73 -6.76
C GLN A 113 -1.13 -19.93 -5.86
N LEU A 114 -0.32 -18.89 -5.65
CA LEU A 114 0.84 -18.90 -4.77
C LEU A 114 0.44 -19.21 -3.32
N ALA A 115 -0.61 -18.56 -2.81
CA ALA A 115 -1.14 -18.84 -1.47
C ALA A 115 -1.67 -20.27 -1.34
N THR A 116 -2.21 -20.84 -2.43
CA THR A 116 -2.66 -22.24 -2.46
C THR A 116 -1.48 -23.21 -2.47
N GLU A 117 -0.41 -22.88 -3.20
CA GLU A 117 0.78 -23.72 -3.33
C GLU A 117 1.65 -23.70 -2.06
N GLN A 118 1.81 -22.53 -1.44
CA GLN A 118 2.55 -22.37 -0.19
C GLN A 118 1.76 -22.83 1.05
N ARG A 119 0.50 -23.27 0.86
CA ARG A 119 -0.32 -23.79 1.94
C ARG A 119 0.36 -25.01 2.56
N PRO A 120 0.63 -25.02 3.88
CA PRO A 120 1.20 -26.19 4.52
C PRO A 120 0.23 -27.36 4.38
N LEU A 121 0.70 -28.46 3.78
CA LEU A 121 -0.05 -29.71 3.68
C LEU A 121 -0.49 -30.18 5.07
N ASN A 122 -1.76 -30.58 5.19
CA ASN A 122 -2.25 -31.20 6.41
C ASN A 122 -1.59 -32.57 6.61
N MET A 123 -1.61 -33.08 7.84
CA MET A 123 -0.93 -34.34 8.18
C MET A 123 -1.43 -35.53 7.33
N GLU A 124 -2.73 -35.58 7.04
CA GLU A 124 -3.32 -36.60 6.17
C GLU A 124 -2.81 -36.51 4.73
N GLU A 125 -2.69 -35.30 4.20
CA GLU A 125 -2.19 -35.07 2.84
C GLU A 125 -0.69 -35.40 2.74
N LYS A 126 0.09 -35.13 3.80
CA LYS A 126 1.50 -35.54 3.89
C LYS A 126 1.63 -37.07 3.85
N ILE A 127 0.77 -37.79 4.57
CA ILE A 127 0.77 -39.25 4.58
C ILE A 127 0.37 -39.79 3.20
N ALA A 128 -0.67 -39.25 2.58
CA ALA A 128 -1.11 -39.66 1.26
C ALA A 128 -0.03 -39.40 0.19
N ARG A 129 0.65 -38.26 0.23
CA ARG A 129 1.78 -37.94 -0.66
C ARG A 129 2.92 -38.94 -0.50
N LYS A 130 3.30 -39.29 0.73
CA LYS A 130 4.33 -40.31 1.00
C LYS A 130 3.94 -41.68 0.45
N ARG A 131 2.67 -42.11 0.64
CA ARG A 131 2.18 -43.38 0.09
C ARG A 131 2.27 -43.42 -1.44
N ARG A 132 1.85 -42.35 -2.12
CA ARG A 132 1.97 -42.25 -3.59
C ARG A 132 3.41 -42.32 -4.10
N LEU A 133 4.36 -41.71 -3.37
CA LEU A 133 5.77 -41.79 -3.73
C LEU A 133 6.30 -43.21 -3.59
N ILE A 134 5.94 -43.90 -2.50
CA ILE A 134 6.32 -45.30 -2.27
C ILE A 134 5.74 -46.20 -3.36
N GLU A 135 4.44 -46.05 -3.68
CA GLU A 135 3.79 -46.82 -4.75
C GLU A 135 4.45 -46.57 -6.12
N ALA A 136 4.82 -45.32 -6.42
CA ALA A 136 5.51 -44.97 -7.65
C ALA A 136 6.94 -45.54 -7.72
N GLU A 137 7.68 -45.54 -6.62
CA GLU A 137 9.00 -46.18 -6.54
C GLU A 137 8.90 -47.70 -6.70
N LEU A 138 7.94 -48.34 -6.05
CA LEU A 138 7.69 -49.77 -6.21
C LEU A 138 7.34 -50.13 -7.66
N ALA A 139 6.53 -49.32 -8.33
CA ALA A 139 6.21 -49.52 -9.74
C ALA A 139 7.45 -49.38 -10.66
N ARG A 140 8.37 -48.45 -10.34
CA ARG A 140 9.65 -48.33 -11.07
C ARG A 140 10.53 -49.56 -10.87
N ILE A 141 10.67 -50.03 -9.63
CA ILE A 141 11.46 -51.22 -9.31
C ILE A 141 10.89 -52.45 -10.05
N GLN A 142 9.56 -52.63 -10.06
CA GLN A 142 8.92 -53.73 -10.79
C GLN A 142 9.12 -53.64 -12.31
N ALA A 143 9.16 -52.43 -12.87
CA ALA A 143 9.46 -52.22 -14.28
C ALA A 143 10.93 -52.56 -14.61
N GLU A 144 11.88 -52.16 -13.76
CA GLU A 144 13.31 -52.50 -13.90
C GLU A 144 13.56 -54.00 -13.73
N GLU A 145 12.86 -54.68 -12.82
CA GLU A 145 12.92 -56.13 -12.65
C GLU A 145 12.33 -56.88 -13.86
N ALA A 146 11.27 -56.34 -14.49
CA ALA A 146 10.68 -56.90 -15.70
C ALA A 146 11.58 -56.74 -16.94
N GLU A 147 12.33 -55.64 -17.04
CA GLU A 147 13.33 -55.43 -18.10
C GLU A 147 14.58 -56.30 -17.93
N ASN A 148 15.03 -56.55 -16.69
CA ASN A 148 16.19 -57.42 -16.41
C ASN A 148 15.89 -58.93 -16.49
N SER A 149 14.63 -59.32 -16.66
CA SER A 149 14.20 -60.73 -16.76
C SER A 149 13.97 -61.20 -18.20
N GLN A 150 14.30 -60.38 -19.20
CA GLN A 150 14.36 -60.72 -20.63
C GLN A 150 15.81 -60.95 -21.08
#